data_AF-A0A4U5W7C5-F1
#
_entry.id   AF-A0A4U5W7C5-F1
#
_cell.length_a   1.000
_cell.length_b   1.000
_cell.length_c   1.000
_cell.angle_alpha   90.00
_cell.angle_beta   90.00
_cell.angle_gamma   90.00
#
_symmetry.space_group_name_H-M   'P 1'
#
loop_
_entity.id
_entity.type
_entity.pdbx_description
1 polymer ?
#
loop_
_entity_poly.entity_id
_entity_poly.type
_entity_poly.pdbx_seq_one_letter_code
_entity_poly.pdbx_strand_id
1 'polypeptide(L)' 'MADRTTIEWTDSTWNPVTGCTKISPGCDNCYAQTFAERS' A
#
# COMPACT_ATOMS: atom_id res chain seq x y z
N MET A 1 -2.27 7.34 2.81
CA MET A 1 -1.62 8.09 1.71
C MET A 1 -0.74 9.19 2.30
N ALA A 2 0.10 9.83 1.49
CA ALA A 2 0.94 10.95 1.91
C ALA A 2 0.52 12.22 1.15
N ASP A 3 0.03 13.23 1.88
CA ASP A 3 -0.43 14.52 1.34
C ASP A 3 0.71 15.47 0.95
N ARG A 4 1.97 15.03 1.10
CA ARG A 4 3.16 15.76 0.67
C ARG A 4 4.19 14.79 0.13
N THR A 5 4.32 14.72 -1.19
CA THR A 5 5.33 13.87 -1.84
C THR A 5 6.67 14.60 -1.97
N THR A 6 7.74 13.83 -2.15
CA THR A 6 9.07 14.35 -2.51
C THR A 6 9.25 14.47 -4.03
N ILE A 7 8.20 14.24 -4.82
CA ILE A 7 8.21 14.37 -6.26
C ILE A 7 7.76 15.80 -6.58
N GLU A 8 8.71 16.60 -7.07
CA GLU A 8 8.59 18.07 -7.22
C GLU A 8 7.30 18.57 -7.91
N TRP A 9 6.69 17.74 -8.76
CA TRP A 9 5.53 18.13 -9.58
C TRP A 9 4.19 17.54 -9.11
N THR A 10 4.14 16.73 -8.04
CA THR A 10 2.88 16.14 -7.54
C THR A 10 2.71 16.31 -6.03
N ASP A 11 1.53 16.77 -5.63
CA ASP A 11 1.18 17.02 -4.23
C ASP A 11 0.95 15.74 -3.43
N SER A 12 0.50 14.66 -4.05
CA SER A 12 0.18 13.41 -3.35
C SER A 12 0.50 12.16 -4.16
N THR A 13 0.81 11.07 -3.45
CA THR A 13 0.92 9.72 -4.03
C THR A 13 -0.14 8.81 -3.44
N TRP A 14 -0.60 7.88 -4.26
CA TRP A 14 -1.50 6.82 -3.86
C TRP A 14 -1.10 5.52 -4.54
N ASN A 15 -1.37 4.40 -3.86
CA ASN A 15 -1.15 3.07 -4.42
C ASN A 15 -2.43 2.63 -5.13
N PRO A 16 -2.41 2.37 -6.45
CA PRO A 16 -3.59 1.94 -7.19
C PRO A 16 -3.99 0.48 -6.91
N VAL A 17 -3.14 -0.28 -6.24
CA VAL A 17 -3.43 -1.65 -5.83
C VAL A 17 -3.83 -1.66 -4.37
N THR A 18 -5.03 -2.18 -4.11
CA THR A 18 -5.52 -2.50 -2.77
C THR A 18 -5.96 -3.96 -2.70
N GLY A 19 -6.06 -4.49 -1.48
CA GLY A 19 -6.41 -5.89 -1.21
C GLY A 19 -5.19 -6.80 -1.06
N CYS A 20 -5.42 -7.94 -0.38
CA CYS A 20 -4.42 -8.97 -0.20
C CYS A 20 -5.09 -10.36 -0.19
N THR A 21 -4.70 -11.23 -1.13
CA THR A 21 -5.09 -12.65 -1.12
C THR A 21 -3.89 -13.48 -0.68
N LYS A 22 -4.01 -14.20 0.44
CA LYS A 22 -2.93 -15.06 0.95
C LYS A 22 -2.81 -16.31 0.09
N ILE A 23 -1.69 -16.47 -0.60
CA ILE A 23 -1.42 -17.63 -1.49
C ILE A 23 -0.36 -18.59 -0.94
N SER A 24 0.42 -18.17 0.05
CA SER A 24 1.50 -18.96 0.63
C SER A 24 1.88 -18.48 2.04
N PRO A 25 2.68 -19.25 2.81
CA PRO A 25 3.19 -18.83 4.11
C PRO A 25 4.06 -17.56 4.09
N GLY A 26 4.56 -17.15 2.91
CA GLY A 26 5.30 -15.90 2.77
C GLY A 26 4.45 -14.65 2.99
N CYS A 27 3.12 -14.78 3.02
CA CYS A 27 2.21 -13.65 3.20
C CYS A 27 2.11 -13.18 4.66
N ASP A 28 2.56 -13.94 5.65
CA ASP A 28 2.21 -13.73 7.06
C ASP A 28 2.74 -12.45 7.70
N ASN A 29 3.65 -11.72 7.04
CA ASN A 29 4.11 -10.38 7.44
C ASN A 29 4.27 -9.44 6.24
N CYS A 30 3.49 -9.64 5.18
CA CYS A 30 3.55 -8.80 3.98
C CYS A 30 2.92 -7.43 4.24
N TYR A 31 3.63 -6.34 3.90
CA TYR A 31 3.13 -4.96 4.06
C TYR A 31 1.77 -4.72 3.39
N ALA A 32 1.48 -5.46 2.30
CA ALA A 32 0.22 -5.35 1.57
C ALA A 32 -0.98 -5.86 2.38
N GLN A 33 -0.80 -6.84 3.29
CA GLN A 33 -1.87 -7.31 4.17
C GLN A 33 -2.32 -6.17 5.09
N THR A 34 -1.36 -5.54 5.78
CA THR A 34 -1.65 -4.44 6.70
C THR A 34 -2.25 -3.22 5.99
N PHE A 35 -1.86 -2.98 4.73
CA PHE A 35 -2.47 -1.92 3.93
C PHE A 35 -3.90 -2.26 3.50
N ALA A 36 -4.17 -3.52 3.14
CA ALA A 36 -5.50 -3.99 2.76
C ALA A 36 -6.52 -3.98 3.92
N GLU A 37 -6.07 -4.14 5.17
CA GLU A 37 -6.93 -4.03 6.36
C GLU A 37 -7.35 -2.58 6.68
N ARG A 38 -6.70 -1.59 6.07
CA ARG A 38 -6.88 -0.15 6.35
C ARG A 38 -7.64 0.60 5.25
N SER A 39 -7.95 -0.05 4.14
CA SER A 39 -8.61 0.52 2.95
C SER A 39 -10.12 0.33 2.92
#